data_AF-A0A0Q3TM12-F1
#
_entry.id   AF-A0A0Q3TM12-F1
#
_cell.length_a   1.000
_cell.length_b   1.000
_cell.length_c   1.000
_cell.angle_alpha   90.00
_cell.angle_beta   90.00
_cell.angle_gamma   90.00
#
_symmetry.space_group_name_H-M   'P 1'
#
loop_
_entity.id
_entity.type
_entity.pdbx_description
1 polymer ?
#
loop_
_entity_poly.entity_id
_entity_poly.type
_entity_poly.pdbx_seq_one_letter_code
_entity_poly.pdbx_strand_id
1 'polypeptide(L)'
;MKRLFYSICALLVLFMLSSSYNAFADEKNNKLKKEKEITDIDTLYERALNGITDNEEIDGQLNSTVILSGDKGTFSTNDVLSTTQKLTSEQTDESLEESFVTTSFATLDLNNDDNMFNIQATGDKGDDNFDTPSKSVKAYSRIYYTTSTKNSLTHYAITKVTGGWTSYDPYVFF
;
A
#
# COMPACT_ATOMS: atom_id res chain seq x y z
N MET A 1 58.22 -4.82 -54.32
CA MET A 1 57.52 -3.92 -53.36
C MET A 1 56.04 -3.72 -53.66
N LYS A 2 55.62 -3.40 -54.90
CA LYS A 2 54.19 -3.20 -55.24
C LYS A 2 53.27 -4.39 -54.89
N ARG A 3 53.73 -5.64 -55.11
CA ARG A 3 52.98 -6.86 -54.75
C ARG A 3 52.81 -7.05 -53.23
N LEU A 4 53.79 -6.61 -52.44
CA LEU A 4 53.71 -6.65 -50.97
C LEU A 4 52.71 -5.60 -50.45
N PHE A 5 52.68 -4.43 -51.10
CA PHE A 5 51.76 -3.34 -50.77
C PHE A 5 50.30 -3.74 -51.00
N TYR A 6 49.99 -4.39 -52.13
CA TYR A 6 48.63 -4.90 -52.38
C TYR A 6 48.22 -6.00 -51.40
N SER A 7 49.15 -6.85 -50.98
CA SER A 7 48.87 -7.90 -49.99
C SER A 7 48.55 -7.33 -48.60
N ILE A 8 49.23 -6.24 -48.22
CA ILE A 8 48.98 -5.55 -46.94
C ILE A 8 47.64 -4.82 -46.98
N CYS A 9 47.31 -4.14 -48.09
CA CYS A 9 46.01 -3.50 -48.26
C CYS A 9 44.84 -4.50 -48.24
N ALA A 10 45.00 -5.67 -48.86
CA ALA A 10 43.97 -6.71 -48.84
C ALA A 10 43.71 -7.27 -47.43
N LEU A 11 44.76 -7.44 -46.61
CA LEU A 11 44.65 -7.91 -45.24
C LEU A 11 43.91 -6.88 -44.34
N LEU A 12 44.16 -5.59 -44.57
CA LEU A 12 43.54 -4.48 -43.84
C LEU A 12 42.02 -4.39 -44.11
N VAL A 13 41.60 -4.65 -45.35
CA VAL A 13 40.17 -4.68 -45.72
C VAL A 13 39.45 -5.88 -45.05
N LEU A 14 40.12 -7.03 -44.94
CA LEU A 14 39.60 -8.20 -44.25
C LEU A 14 39.40 -7.97 -42.74
N PHE A 15 40.28 -7.19 -42.10
CA PHE A 15 40.15 -6.83 -40.67
C PHE A 15 39.00 -5.84 -40.40
N MET A 16 38.62 -5.02 -41.37
CA MET A 16 37.52 -4.07 -41.22
C MET A 16 36.13 -4.71 -41.39
N LEU A 17 36.05 -5.90 -42.00
CA LEU A 17 34.79 -6.63 -42.17
C LEU A 17 34.43 -7.54 -40.98
N SER A 18 35.36 -7.74 -40.03
CA SER A 18 35.16 -8.64 -38.88
C SER A 18 34.64 -7.97 -37.60
N SER A 19 34.34 -6.66 -37.61
CA SER A 19 33.92 -5.91 -36.42
C SER A 19 32.40 -5.72 -36.30
N SER A 20 31.59 -6.62 -36.89
CA SER A 20 30.15 -6.67 -36.63
C SER A 20 29.86 -7.48 -35.36
N TYR A 21 30.26 -6.96 -34.20
CA TYR A 21 29.72 -7.47 -32.94
C TYR A 21 28.25 -7.05 -32.88
N ASN A 22 27.34 -8.02 -33.01
CA ASN A 22 25.95 -7.80 -32.65
C ASN A 22 25.93 -7.56 -31.14
N ALA A 23 25.85 -6.29 -30.73
CA ALA A 23 25.47 -5.93 -29.39
C ALA A 23 24.00 -6.34 -29.24
N PHE A 24 23.76 -7.54 -28.71
CA PHE A 24 22.46 -7.89 -28.19
C PHE A 24 22.20 -6.91 -27.06
N ALA A 25 21.20 -6.05 -27.23
CA ALA A 25 20.68 -5.26 -26.13
C ALA A 25 20.25 -6.24 -25.05
N ASP A 26 20.93 -6.17 -23.90
CA ASP A 26 20.55 -6.92 -22.72
C ASP A 26 19.10 -6.55 -22.42
N GLU A 27 18.21 -7.54 -22.50
CA GLU A 27 16.78 -7.36 -22.29
C GLU A 27 16.64 -6.83 -20.87
N LYS A 28 16.25 -5.55 -20.74
CA LYS A 28 16.22 -4.91 -19.44
C LYS A 28 15.20 -5.62 -18.58
N ASN A 29 15.75 -6.33 -17.60
CA ASN A 29 15.01 -7.12 -16.64
C ASN A 29 13.97 -6.23 -15.94
N ASN A 30 12.71 -6.29 -16.39
CA ASN A 30 11.56 -5.82 -15.62
C ASN A 30 11.52 -6.63 -14.33
N LYS A 31 12.03 -6.05 -13.24
CA LYS A 31 12.02 -6.70 -11.93
C LYS A 31 10.67 -6.45 -11.27
N LEU A 32 9.75 -7.39 -11.47
CA LEU A 32 8.50 -7.42 -10.73
C LEU A 32 8.74 -8.06 -9.36
N LYS A 33 8.64 -7.27 -8.29
CA LYS A 33 8.56 -7.78 -6.92
C LYS A 33 7.09 -7.79 -6.51
N LYS A 34 6.57 -8.96 -6.11
CA LYS A 34 5.21 -9.11 -5.58
C LYS A 34 5.26 -9.61 -4.15
N GLU A 35 4.65 -8.85 -3.25
CA GLU A 35 4.51 -9.21 -1.85
C GLU A 35 3.11 -9.78 -1.58
N LYS A 36 3.01 -10.65 -0.57
CA LYS A 36 1.72 -11.20 -0.16
C LYS A 36 0.98 -10.14 0.65
N GLU A 37 -0.25 -9.82 0.24
CA GLU A 37 -1.12 -8.93 1.00
C GLU A 37 -1.43 -9.49 2.39
N ILE A 38 -1.28 -8.65 3.41
CA ILE A 38 -1.80 -8.90 4.75
C ILE A 38 -3.27 -8.50 4.72
N THR A 39 -4.15 -9.47 4.94
CA THR A 39 -5.61 -9.27 4.93
C THR A 39 -6.23 -9.36 6.32
N ASP A 40 -5.48 -9.87 7.29
CA ASP A 40 -5.89 -9.99 8.67
C ASP A 40 -6.00 -8.60 9.33
N ILE A 41 -7.20 -8.26 9.77
CA ILE A 41 -7.54 -6.90 10.23
C ILE A 41 -6.85 -6.58 11.55
N ASP A 42 -6.70 -7.55 12.45
CA ASP A 42 -6.01 -7.35 13.72
C ASP A 42 -4.51 -7.13 13.52
N THR A 43 -3.87 -7.91 12.63
CA THR A 43 -2.47 -7.68 12.25
C THR A 43 -2.25 -6.29 11.65
N LEU A 44 -3.16 -5.83 10.79
CA LEU A 44 -3.09 -4.49 10.20
C LEU A 44 -3.29 -3.39 11.25
N TYR A 45 -4.17 -3.61 12.21
CA TYR A 45 -4.41 -2.68 13.31
C TYR A 45 -3.17 -2.56 14.22
N GLU A 46 -2.53 -3.68 14.56
CA GLU A 46 -1.27 -3.69 15.32
C GLU A 46 -0.15 -2.96 14.56
N ARG A 47 -0.05 -3.14 13.24
CA ARG A 47 0.89 -2.36 12.42
C ARG A 47 0.62 -0.85 12.53
N ALA A 48 -0.64 -0.44 12.44
CA ALA A 48 -1.04 0.96 12.54
C ALA A 48 -0.73 1.55 13.94
N LEU A 49 -1.01 0.80 15.02
CA LEU A 49 -0.65 1.20 16.39
C LEU A 49 0.86 1.39 16.58
N ASN A 50 1.66 0.52 15.95
CA ASN A 50 3.11 0.57 16.02
C ASN A 50 3.74 1.52 14.99
N GLY A 51 2.94 2.22 14.18
CA GLY A 51 3.42 3.14 13.14
C GLY A 51 4.21 2.44 12.01
N ILE A 52 3.98 1.14 11.79
CA ILE A 52 4.67 0.36 10.77
C ILE A 52 3.98 0.60 9.42
N THR A 53 4.68 1.24 8.49
CA THR A 53 4.16 1.55 7.15
C THR A 53 5.23 1.43 6.08
N ASP A 54 4.80 1.03 4.88
CA ASP A 54 5.68 0.91 3.72
C ASP A 54 5.69 2.20 2.86
N ASN A 55 4.90 3.23 3.22
CA ASN A 55 4.87 4.54 2.56
C ASN A 55 4.54 5.68 3.56
N GLU A 56 5.58 6.25 4.17
CA GLU A 56 5.44 7.30 5.18
C GLU A 56 4.88 8.62 4.61
N GLU A 57 5.18 8.96 3.35
CA GLU A 57 4.74 10.22 2.73
C GLU A 57 3.22 10.25 2.59
N ILE A 58 2.64 9.19 2.05
CA ILE A 58 1.20 9.05 1.89
C ILE A 58 0.51 9.00 3.25
N ASP A 59 1.07 8.23 4.20
CA ASP A 59 0.47 8.13 5.53
C ASP A 59 0.45 9.49 6.24
N GLY A 60 1.50 10.31 6.10
CA GLY A 60 1.50 11.69 6.61
C GLY A 60 0.41 12.57 5.99
N GLN A 61 0.21 12.49 4.68
CA GLN A 61 -0.85 13.24 3.98
C GLN A 61 -2.26 12.75 4.35
N LEU A 62 -2.44 11.44 4.51
CA LEU A 62 -3.71 10.84 4.90
C LEU A 62 -4.03 11.10 6.37
N ASN A 63 -3.08 10.95 7.28
CA ASN A 63 -3.31 11.20 8.71
C ASN A 63 -3.73 12.65 9.01
N SER A 64 -3.43 13.60 8.11
CA SER A 64 -3.86 15.00 8.24
C SER A 64 -5.20 15.33 7.57
N THR A 65 -5.79 14.39 6.80
CA THR A 65 -6.96 14.66 5.95
C THR A 65 -8.06 13.60 6.03
N VAL A 66 -7.78 12.41 6.58
CA VAL A 66 -8.75 11.30 6.61
C VAL A 66 -9.91 11.62 7.54
N ILE A 67 -11.11 11.50 6.98
CA ILE A 67 -12.39 11.55 7.68
C ILE A 67 -13.10 10.23 7.40
N LEU A 68 -13.45 9.51 8.46
CA LEU A 68 -14.25 8.29 8.37
C LEU A 68 -15.69 8.66 8.76
N SER A 69 -16.59 8.72 7.78
CA SER A 69 -18.00 9.08 8.01
C SER A 69 -18.93 7.93 7.66
N GLY A 70 -19.98 7.77 8.45
CA GLY A 70 -21.14 6.94 8.16
C GLY A 70 -22.43 7.64 8.57
N ASP A 71 -23.58 7.02 8.29
CA ASP A 71 -24.91 7.61 8.53
C ASP A 71 -25.17 8.03 9.99
N LYS A 72 -24.39 7.49 10.93
CA LYS A 72 -24.56 7.66 12.38
C LYS A 72 -23.39 8.37 13.07
N GLY A 73 -22.37 8.81 12.33
CA GLY A 73 -21.24 9.52 12.93
C GLY A 73 -20.08 9.78 11.97
N THR A 74 -19.19 10.67 12.39
CA THR A 74 -17.96 11.05 11.67
C THR A 74 -16.79 11.02 12.63
N PHE A 75 -15.71 10.36 12.24
CA PHE A 75 -14.43 10.31 12.94
C PHE A 75 -13.44 11.26 12.27
N SER A 76 -12.72 12.02 13.09
CA SER A 76 -11.75 13.01 12.65
C SER A 76 -10.33 12.43 12.59
N THR A 77 -9.41 13.17 11.99
CA THR A 77 -8.00 12.78 11.80
C THR A 77 -7.28 12.36 13.08
N ASN A 78 -7.64 12.92 14.23
CA ASN A 78 -6.99 12.60 15.51
C ASN A 78 -7.42 11.24 16.09
N ASP A 79 -8.54 10.71 15.59
CA ASP A 79 -9.15 9.46 16.07
C ASP A 79 -8.86 8.30 15.11
N VAL A 80 -8.07 8.55 14.07
CA VAL A 80 -7.81 7.62 12.97
C VAL A 80 -6.35 7.17 12.97
N LEU A 81 -6.15 5.85 12.97
CA LEU A 81 -4.86 5.21 12.78
C LEU A 81 -4.75 4.71 11.35
N SER A 82 -3.54 4.66 10.79
CA SER A 82 -3.34 4.12 9.44
C SER A 82 -2.05 3.31 9.31
N THR A 83 -2.03 2.42 8.32
CA THR A 83 -0.85 1.70 7.88
C THR A 83 -0.93 1.49 6.37
N THR A 84 0.20 1.63 5.69
CA THR A 84 0.31 1.28 4.27
C THR A 84 1.14 0.02 4.10
N GLN A 85 0.67 -0.84 3.20
CA GLN A 85 1.39 -2.01 2.71
C GLN A 85 1.70 -1.86 1.22
N LYS A 86 2.94 -2.13 0.81
CA LYS A 86 3.33 -2.26 -0.59
C LYS A 86 3.01 -3.66 -1.11
N LEU A 87 2.34 -3.76 -2.26
CA LEU A 87 1.89 -5.02 -2.85
C LEU A 87 2.76 -5.43 -4.05
N THR A 88 3.05 -4.49 -4.96
CA THR A 88 3.92 -4.72 -6.10
C THR A 88 4.86 -3.57 -6.36
N SER A 89 5.99 -3.87 -6.99
CA SER A 89 6.92 -2.89 -7.57
C SER A 89 7.35 -3.41 -8.93
N GLU A 90 7.11 -2.62 -9.97
CA GLU A 90 7.58 -2.88 -11.32
C GLU A 90 8.44 -1.69 -11.78
N GLN A 91 9.73 -1.95 -11.97
CA GLN A 91 10.66 -0.97 -12.50
C GLN A 91 10.86 -1.24 -14.00
N THR A 92 10.53 -0.25 -14.81
CA THR A 92 10.92 -0.17 -16.23
C THR A 92 11.95 0.95 -16.39
N ASP A 93 12.41 1.15 -17.62
CA ASP A 93 13.32 2.24 -17.99
C ASP A 93 12.78 3.64 -17.83
N GLU A 94 11.47 3.75 -18.06
CA GLU A 94 10.80 5.02 -18.23
C GLU A 94 9.90 5.34 -17.05
N SER A 95 9.57 4.33 -16.23
CA SER A 95 8.68 4.48 -15.09
C SER A 95 8.95 3.46 -13.99
N LEU A 96 8.72 3.91 -12.76
CA LEU A 96 8.47 3.06 -11.61
C LEU A 96 6.95 3.02 -11.40
N GLU A 97 6.37 1.82 -11.42
CA GLU A 97 4.99 1.57 -11.03
C GLU A 97 4.97 0.75 -9.75
N GLU A 98 4.28 1.24 -8.74
CA GLU A 98 4.12 0.55 -7.46
C GLU A 98 2.65 0.46 -7.12
N SER A 99 2.25 -0.62 -6.46
CA SER A 99 0.90 -0.74 -5.91
C SER A 99 0.94 -0.86 -4.41
N PHE A 100 -0.02 -0.22 -3.77
CA PHE A 100 -0.13 -0.14 -2.33
C PHE A 100 -1.57 -0.37 -1.88
N VAL A 101 -1.73 -0.73 -0.61
CA VAL A 101 -2.99 -0.67 0.10
C VAL A 101 -2.78 0.08 1.41
N THR A 102 -3.50 1.19 1.58
CA THR A 102 -3.57 1.91 2.84
C THR A 102 -4.82 1.48 3.58
N THR A 103 -4.66 1.06 4.83
CA THR A 103 -5.77 0.74 5.72
C THR A 103 -5.85 1.78 6.82
N SER A 104 -7.01 2.41 6.97
CA SER A 104 -7.32 3.38 8.02
C SER A 104 -8.34 2.79 9.00
N PHE A 105 -8.17 3.07 10.28
CA PHE A 105 -8.97 2.54 11.38
C PHE A 105 -9.53 3.67 12.24
N ALA A 106 -10.79 3.56 12.64
CA ALA A 106 -11.36 4.36 13.71
C ALA A 106 -11.86 3.43 14.82
N THR A 107 -11.52 3.75 16.06
CA THR A 107 -11.96 2.96 17.23
C THR A 107 -13.09 3.70 17.92
N LEU A 108 -14.22 3.02 18.11
CA LEU A 108 -15.35 3.54 18.85
C LEU A 108 -15.43 2.86 20.22
N ASP A 109 -15.33 3.64 21.28
CA ASP A 109 -15.66 3.19 22.63
C ASP A 109 -17.16 3.38 22.88
N LEU A 110 -17.86 2.25 23.05
CA LEU A 110 -19.31 2.20 23.27
C LEU A 110 -19.72 2.48 24.72
N ASN A 111 -18.77 2.59 25.67
CA ASN A 111 -19.07 2.86 27.08
C ASN A 111 -18.90 4.34 27.46
N ASN A 112 -18.48 5.19 26.52
CA ASN A 112 -18.34 6.61 26.77
C ASN A 112 -19.65 7.32 26.43
N ASP A 113 -20.41 7.74 27.44
CA ASP A 113 -21.69 8.46 27.25
C ASP A 113 -21.53 9.82 26.54
N ASP A 114 -20.31 10.37 26.46
CA ASP A 114 -20.00 11.60 25.72
C ASP A 114 -19.82 11.37 24.20
N ASN A 115 -19.71 10.10 23.77
CA ASN A 115 -19.56 9.76 22.37
C ASN A 115 -20.95 9.81 21.70
N MET A 116 -21.20 10.93 21.02
CA MET A 116 -22.39 11.36 20.25
C MET A 116 -22.95 10.39 19.18
N PHE A 117 -22.58 9.11 19.22
CA PHE A 117 -22.94 8.12 18.21
C PHE A 117 -24.26 7.43 18.59
N ASN A 118 -25.27 7.59 17.74
CA ASN A 118 -26.55 6.88 17.85
C ASN A 118 -26.42 5.41 17.41
N ILE A 119 -25.43 4.70 17.93
CA ILE A 119 -25.32 3.25 17.76
C ILE A 119 -26.03 2.63 18.96
N GLN A 120 -27.33 2.36 18.79
CA GLN A 120 -28.06 1.54 19.73
C GLN A 120 -27.52 0.12 19.62
N ALA A 121 -26.73 -0.31 20.61
CA ALA A 121 -26.57 -1.72 20.89
C ALA A 121 -27.97 -2.25 21.23
N THR A 122 -28.54 -3.06 20.34
CA THR A 122 -29.84 -3.70 20.58
C THR A 122 -29.66 -4.74 21.68
N GLY A 123 -29.69 -4.31 22.95
CA GLY A 123 -29.86 -5.20 24.09
C GLY A 123 -31.24 -5.85 24.01
N ASP A 124 -31.28 -7.16 24.24
CA ASP A 124 -32.50 -7.86 24.63
C ASP A 124 -33.15 -7.11 25.81
N LYS A 125 -34.48 -7.16 25.95
CA LYS A 125 -35.22 -6.63 27.10
C LYS A 125 -34.96 -7.40 28.41
N GLY A 126 -34.03 -8.36 28.42
CA GLY A 126 -33.40 -8.85 29.63
C GLY A 126 -32.54 -7.76 30.26
N ASP A 127 -32.56 -7.67 31.58
CA ASP A 127 -31.71 -6.81 32.42
C ASP A 127 -30.22 -7.27 32.38
N ASP A 128 -29.78 -7.75 31.22
CA ASP A 128 -28.43 -8.18 30.96
C ASP A 128 -27.63 -6.90 30.74
N ASN A 129 -27.12 -6.37 31.85
CA ASN A 129 -26.00 -5.47 31.83
C ASN A 129 -24.96 -6.09 30.92
N PHE A 130 -24.77 -5.52 29.73
CA PHE A 130 -23.74 -5.96 28.81
C PHE A 130 -22.39 -5.91 29.57
N ASP A 131 -21.76 -7.06 29.80
CA ASP A 131 -20.50 -7.16 30.56
C ASP A 131 -19.46 -6.15 30.03
N THR A 132 -19.09 -5.18 30.88
CA THR A 132 -18.01 -4.22 30.67
C THR A 132 -16.70 -4.89 31.08
N PRO A 133 -15.57 -4.71 30.35
CA PRO A 133 -15.21 -3.59 29.46
C PRO A 133 -14.78 -3.99 28.02
N SER A 134 -15.37 -5.02 27.41
CA SER A 134 -14.94 -5.58 26.12
C SER A 134 -15.45 -4.86 24.85
N LYS A 135 -15.97 -3.63 24.93
CA LYS A 135 -16.82 -3.05 23.86
C LYS A 135 -16.15 -1.95 23.04
N SER A 136 -15.16 -2.30 22.22
CA SER A 136 -14.77 -1.41 21.12
C SER A 136 -15.11 -2.01 19.76
N VAL A 137 -15.67 -1.17 18.88
CA VAL A 137 -15.88 -1.53 17.48
C VAL A 137 -14.85 -0.77 16.66
N LYS A 138 -14.15 -1.48 15.78
CA LYS A 138 -13.19 -0.90 14.86
C LYS A 138 -13.85 -0.78 13.49
N ALA A 139 -14.04 0.46 13.04
CA ALA A 139 -14.35 0.73 11.64
C ALA A 139 -13.03 0.74 10.86
N TYR A 140 -13.02 0.19 9.65
CA TYR A 140 -11.85 0.30 8.78
C TYR A 140 -12.22 0.59 7.33
N SER A 141 -11.31 1.28 6.65
CA SER A 141 -11.35 1.51 5.21
C SER A 141 -10.00 1.12 4.61
N ARG A 142 -10.02 0.48 3.45
CA ARG A 142 -8.84 0.03 2.70
C ARG A 142 -8.90 0.62 1.31
N ILE A 143 -7.91 1.43 0.97
CA ILE A 143 -7.77 2.08 -0.33
C ILE A 143 -6.58 1.45 -1.03
N TYR A 144 -6.86 0.83 -2.17
CA TYR A 144 -5.86 0.25 -3.06
C TYR A 144 -5.59 1.27 -4.17
N TYR A 145 -4.32 1.52 -4.43
CA TYR A 145 -3.92 2.45 -5.47
C TYR A 145 -2.60 2.05 -6.09
N THR A 146 -2.36 2.54 -7.30
CA THR A 146 -1.05 2.49 -7.95
C THR A 146 -0.44 3.88 -7.98
N THR A 147 0.89 3.93 -7.86
CA THR A 147 1.69 5.13 -8.07
C THR A 147 2.47 4.94 -9.37
N SER A 148 2.53 5.99 -10.17
CA SER A 148 3.39 6.02 -11.36
C SER A 148 4.13 7.35 -11.40
N THR A 149 5.46 7.29 -11.46
CA THR A 149 6.29 8.47 -11.60
C THR A 149 6.77 8.60 -13.04
N LYS A 150 6.34 9.67 -13.72
CA LYS A 150 6.77 10.03 -15.08
C LYS A 150 7.13 11.50 -15.13
N ASN A 151 8.30 11.84 -15.67
CA ASN A 151 8.79 13.22 -15.77
C ASN A 151 8.76 13.99 -14.43
N SER A 152 9.14 13.32 -13.33
CA SER A 152 9.12 13.87 -11.96
C SER A 152 7.73 14.24 -11.42
N LEU A 153 6.65 13.77 -12.05
CA LEU A 153 5.28 13.89 -11.55
C LEU A 153 4.78 12.52 -11.11
N THR A 154 4.40 12.41 -9.83
CA THR A 154 3.78 11.22 -9.27
C THR A 154 2.28 11.27 -9.49
N HIS A 155 1.75 10.25 -10.15
CA HIS A 155 0.32 10.07 -10.39
C HIS A 155 -0.20 8.97 -9.46
N TYR A 156 -1.38 9.20 -8.88
CA TYR A 156 -2.07 8.24 -8.02
C TYR A 156 -3.34 7.76 -8.72
N ALA A 157 -3.51 6.46 -8.86
CA ALA A 157 -4.71 5.86 -9.41
C ALA A 157 -5.34 4.90 -8.40
N ILE A 158 -6.51 5.27 -7.86
CA ILE A 158 -7.27 4.38 -6.98
C ILE A 158 -7.85 3.25 -7.81
N THR A 159 -7.57 2.00 -7.41
CA THR A 159 -7.99 0.79 -8.14
C THR A 159 -9.15 0.09 -7.45
N LYS A 160 -9.23 0.17 -6.12
CA LYS A 160 -10.27 -0.49 -5.33
C LYS A 160 -10.38 0.20 -3.97
N VAL A 161 -11.61 0.27 -3.45
CA VAL A 161 -11.89 0.70 -2.09
C VAL A 161 -12.77 -0.34 -1.42
N THR A 162 -12.43 -0.74 -0.21
CA THR A 162 -13.22 -1.67 0.62
C THR A 162 -13.25 -1.18 2.05
N GLY A 163 -14.25 -1.56 2.83
CA GLY A 163 -14.29 -1.22 4.25
C GLY A 163 -15.21 -2.15 5.01
N GLY A 164 -15.24 -1.99 6.33
CA GLY A 164 -16.05 -2.81 7.20
C GLY A 164 -15.98 -2.40 8.65
N TRP A 165 -16.64 -3.20 9.48
CA TRP A 165 -16.67 -3.07 10.92
C TRP A 165 -16.24 -4.40 11.52
N THR A 166 -15.41 -4.37 12.54
CA THR A 166 -15.07 -5.55 13.35
C THR A 166 -15.30 -5.25 14.82
N SER A 167 -15.92 -6.19 15.53
CA SER A 167 -15.99 -6.16 16.98
C SER A 167 -14.62 -6.56 17.53
N TYR A 168 -14.09 -5.79 18.48
CA TYR A 168 -12.88 -6.14 19.18
C TYR A 168 -13.21 -6.51 20.61
N ASP A 169 -13.01 -7.78 20.95
CA ASP A 169 -13.10 -8.27 22.33
C ASP A 169 -11.69 -8.54 22.86
N PRO A 170 -11.15 -7.72 23.78
CA PRO A 170 -9.81 -7.92 24.35
C PRO A 170 -9.73 -9.08 25.36
N TYR A 171 -10.81 -9.80 25.69
CA TYR A 171 -10.78 -10.84 26.73
C TYR A 171 -10.54 -12.24 26.16
N VAL A 172 -9.30 -12.72 26.27
CA VAL A 172 -8.97 -14.15 26.27
C VAL A 172 -8.74 -14.58 27.72
N PHE A 173 -9.71 -15.26 28.34
CA PHE A 173 -9.49 -15.93 29.62
C PHE A 173 -8.59 -17.16 29.40
N PHE A 174 -7.42 -17.19 30.06
CA PHE A 174 -6.61 -18.39 30.29
C PHE A 174 -6.80 -18.89 31.72
#